data_AF-A0A7R9FUH4-F1
#
_entry.id   AF-A0A7R9FUH4-F1
#
_cell.length_a   1.000
_cell.length_b   1.000
_cell.length_c   1.000
_cell.angle_alpha   90.00
_cell.angle_beta   90.00
_cell.angle_gamma   90.00
#
_symmetry.space_group_name_H-M   'P 1'
#
loop_
_entity.id
_entity.type
_entity.pdbx_description
1 polymer ?
#
loop_
_entity_poly.entity_id
_entity_poly.type
_entity_poly.pdbx_seq_one_letter_code
_entity_poly.pdbx_strand_id
1 'polypeptide(L)'
;MVQQAVGSMSGGEKARLVLCLLVWQRPNLLLLDEPTNHLDLDALVWLESWLQKHPATLLVISHDRDFLDATTQVTLHLDGQKLQRYGSNYSGFELLQAQAQQLQAQAYSKQQDRIAHLQKFIDRFKAKASKAKQAQSRVKALERMQRVAAVQN
;
A
#
# COMPACT_ATOMS: atom_id res chain seq x y z
N MET A 1 -33.51 -15.82 30.92
CA MET A 1 -32.15 -15.72 30.34
C MET A 1 -31.97 -16.87 29.38
N VAL A 2 -31.54 -16.62 28.14
CA VAL A 2 -31.16 -17.71 27.22
C VAL A 2 -29.77 -18.18 27.64
N GLN A 3 -29.61 -19.46 27.94
CA GLN A 3 -28.31 -20.08 28.21
C GLN A 3 -27.97 -20.98 27.02
N GLN A 4 -26.92 -20.62 26.28
CA GLN A 4 -26.42 -21.37 25.14
C GLN A 4 -24.92 -21.61 25.33
N ALA A 5 -24.46 -22.83 25.05
CA ALA A 5 -23.04 -23.15 25.12
C ALA A 5 -22.27 -22.48 23.98
N VAL A 6 -21.10 -21.89 24.26
CA VAL A 6 -20.27 -21.19 23.26
C VAL A 6 -19.94 -22.10 22.06
N GLY A 7 -19.73 -23.39 22.31
CA GLY A 7 -19.48 -24.38 21.24
C GLY A 7 -20.61 -24.47 20.21
N SER A 8 -21.84 -24.18 20.60
CA SER A 8 -23.04 -24.24 19.76
C SER A 8 -23.41 -22.93 19.08
N MET A 9 -22.66 -21.86 19.31
CA MET A 9 -22.90 -20.55 18.68
C MET A 9 -22.46 -20.57 17.21
N SER A 10 -23.24 -19.90 16.36
CA SER A 10 -22.87 -19.60 14.98
C SER A 10 -21.65 -18.67 14.89
N GLY A 11 -21.05 -18.53 13.70
CA GLY A 11 -19.91 -17.63 13.49
C GLY A 11 -20.21 -16.18 13.90
N GLY A 12 -21.38 -15.65 13.50
CA GLY A 12 -21.78 -14.27 13.85
C GLY A 12 -22.08 -14.08 15.33
N GLU A 13 -22.65 -15.08 16.00
CA GLU A 13 -22.86 -15.04 17.46
C GLU A 13 -21.52 -15.04 18.22
N LYS A 14 -20.56 -15.86 17.78
CA LYS A 14 -19.20 -15.87 18.34
C LYS A 14 -18.50 -14.54 18.11
N ALA A 15 -18.61 -13.97 16.91
CA ALA A 15 -18.04 -12.65 16.58
C ALA A 15 -18.61 -11.56 17.51
N ARG A 16 -19.94 -11.51 17.68
CA ARG A 16 -20.58 -10.56 18.62
C ARG A 16 -20.14 -10.77 20.07
N LEU A 17 -19.99 -12.02 20.52
CA LEU A 17 -19.47 -12.30 21.86
C LEU A 17 -18.04 -11.76 22.04
N VAL A 18 -17.16 -11.96 21.05
CA VAL A 18 -15.79 -11.42 21.07
C VAL A 18 -15.81 -9.89 21.10
N LEU A 19 -16.65 -9.24 20.30
CA LEU A 19 -16.82 -7.78 20.32
C LEU A 19 -17.27 -7.29 21.70
N CYS A 20 -18.25 -7.95 22.33
CA CYS A 20 -18.66 -7.63 23.70
C CYS A 20 -17.51 -7.76 24.71
N LEU A 21 -16.67 -8.79 24.57
CA LEU A 21 -15.49 -8.97 25.43
C LEU A 21 -14.44 -7.88 25.20
N LEU A 22 -14.19 -7.47 23.96
CA LEU A 22 -13.27 -6.38 23.63
C LEU A 22 -13.73 -5.05 24.23
N VAL A 23 -15.03 -4.73 24.14
CA VAL A 23 -15.62 -3.55 24.77
C VAL A 23 -15.45 -3.60 26.29
N TRP A 24 -15.68 -4.77 26.90
CA TRP A 24 -15.59 -4.95 28.34
C TRP A 24 -14.16 -4.76 28.87
N GLN A 25 -13.15 -5.25 28.15
CA GLN A 25 -11.76 -5.20 28.57
C GLN A 25 -11.14 -3.80 28.50
N ARG A 26 -11.72 -2.87 27.71
CA ARG A 26 -11.19 -1.51 27.48
C ARG A 26 -9.67 -1.49 27.19
N PRO A 27 -9.21 -2.21 26.16
CA PRO A 27 -7.79 -2.26 25.85
C PRO A 27 -7.27 -0.91 25.35
N ASN A 28 -5.99 -0.65 25.59
CA ASN A 28 -5.27 0.53 25.06
C ASN A 28 -4.74 0.31 23.62
N LEU A 29 -4.66 -0.95 23.19
CA LEU A 29 -4.24 -1.39 21.86
C LEU A 29 -5.18 -2.48 21.35
N LEU A 30 -5.74 -2.29 20.17
CA LEU A 30 -6.58 -3.24 19.47
C LEU A 30 -5.84 -3.74 18.24
N LEU A 31 -5.71 -5.07 18.13
CA LEU A 31 -5.17 -5.76 16.97
C LEU A 31 -6.31 -6.56 16.34
N LEU A 32 -6.78 -6.14 15.18
CA LEU A 32 -7.91 -6.76 14.49
C LEU A 32 -7.46 -7.31 13.15
N ASP A 33 -7.73 -8.60 12.92
CA ASP A 33 -7.44 -9.27 11.65
C ASP A 33 -8.77 -9.72 11.04
N GLU A 34 -9.12 -9.13 9.89
CA GLU A 34 -10.39 -9.27 9.19
C GLU A 34 -11.64 -9.18 10.10
N PRO A 35 -11.83 -8.07 10.84
CA PRO A 35 -12.90 -7.94 11.83
C PRO A 35 -14.31 -7.87 11.24
N THR A 36 -14.42 -7.62 9.93
CA THR A 36 -15.70 -7.53 9.22
C THR A 36 -16.26 -8.91 8.87
N ASN A 37 -15.46 -9.97 8.97
CA ASN A 37 -15.89 -11.33 8.67
C ASN A 37 -16.99 -11.78 9.62
N HIS A 38 -18.04 -12.38 9.05
CA HIS A 38 -19.21 -12.89 9.77
C HIS A 38 -20.05 -11.84 10.51
N LEU A 39 -19.85 -10.55 10.25
CA LEU A 39 -20.73 -9.49 10.71
C LEU A 39 -21.86 -9.25 9.72
N ASP A 40 -23.06 -9.02 10.26
CA ASP A 40 -24.15 -8.41 9.50
C ASP A 40 -23.91 -6.89 9.41
N LEU A 41 -24.68 -6.21 8.55
CA LEU A 41 -24.51 -4.78 8.30
C LEU A 41 -24.67 -3.94 9.58
N ASP A 42 -25.64 -4.30 10.42
CA ASP A 42 -25.90 -3.58 11.68
C ASP A 42 -24.71 -3.70 12.64
N ALA A 43 -24.11 -4.90 12.77
CA ALA A 43 -22.92 -5.10 13.59
C ALA A 43 -21.69 -4.40 13.02
N LEU A 44 -21.54 -4.36 11.68
CA LEU A 44 -20.45 -3.65 11.01
C LEU A 44 -20.52 -2.14 11.31
N VAL A 45 -21.67 -1.51 11.07
CA VAL A 45 -21.89 -0.07 11.31
C VAL A 45 -21.70 0.28 12.80
N TRP A 46 -22.15 -0.61 13.70
CA TRP A 46 -21.90 -0.44 15.13
C TRP A 46 -20.40 -0.49 15.44
N LEU A 47 -19.68 -1.46 14.88
CA LEU A 47 -18.24 -1.64 15.12
C LEU A 47 -17.44 -0.43 14.63
N GLU A 48 -17.71 0.05 13.42
CA GLU A 48 -17.11 1.28 12.87
C GLU A 48 -17.32 2.47 13.80
N SER A 49 -18.57 2.70 14.19
CA SER A 49 -18.95 3.80 15.08
C SER A 49 -18.29 3.72 16.45
N TRP A 50 -18.08 2.50 16.96
CA TRP A 50 -17.41 2.27 18.23
C TRP A 50 -15.89 2.52 18.11
N LEU A 51 -15.24 1.96 17.07
CA LEU A 51 -13.81 2.13 16.82
C LEU A 51 -13.41 3.60 16.63
N GLN A 52 -14.24 4.39 15.92
CA GLN A 52 -14.00 5.82 15.73
C GLN A 52 -13.98 6.62 17.05
N LYS A 53 -14.72 6.17 18.06
CA LYS A 53 -14.86 6.85 19.36
C LYS A 53 -13.93 6.29 20.43
N HIS A 54 -13.44 5.08 20.23
CA HIS A 54 -12.66 4.37 21.23
C HIS A 54 -11.22 4.95 21.27
N PRO A 55 -10.69 5.35 22.44
CA PRO A 55 -9.40 6.04 22.52
C PRO A 55 -8.18 5.13 22.34
N ALA A 56 -8.37 3.83 22.08
CA ALA A 56 -7.26 2.90 21.90
C ALA A 56 -6.51 3.15 20.59
N THR A 57 -5.25 2.75 20.56
CA THR A 57 -4.54 2.58 19.28
C THR A 57 -5.12 1.38 18.54
N LEU A 58 -5.50 1.57 17.28
CA LEU A 58 -6.01 0.51 16.41
C LEU A 58 -4.95 0.12 15.38
N LEU A 59 -4.64 -1.17 15.29
CA LEU A 59 -4.00 -1.78 14.14
C LEU A 59 -4.99 -2.78 13.54
N VAL A 60 -5.34 -2.59 12.29
CA VAL A 60 -6.34 -3.42 11.61
C VAL A 60 -5.86 -3.87 10.25
N ILE A 61 -6.16 -5.13 9.92
CA ILE A 61 -6.02 -5.72 8.61
C ILE A 61 -7.45 -6.02 8.13
N SER A 62 -7.81 -5.52 6.95
CA SER A 62 -9.07 -5.86 6.32
C SER A 62 -8.97 -5.75 4.80
N HIS A 63 -9.75 -6.56 4.10
CA HIS A 63 -10.02 -6.38 2.68
C HIS A 63 -11.16 -5.39 2.38
N ASP A 64 -11.89 -4.94 3.39
CA ASP A 64 -12.99 -3.98 3.26
C ASP A 64 -12.45 -2.54 3.25
N ARG A 65 -12.53 -1.89 2.08
CA ARG A 65 -11.99 -0.54 1.86
C ARG A 65 -12.79 0.53 2.59
N ASP A 66 -14.11 0.41 2.61
CA ASP A 66 -15.00 1.40 3.23
C ASP A 66 -14.80 1.37 4.75
N PHE A 67 -14.68 0.17 5.32
CA PHE A 67 -14.35 -0.01 6.73
C PHE A 67 -12.98 0.58 7.09
N LEU A 68 -11.95 0.33 6.28
CA LEU A 68 -10.61 0.91 6.50
C LEU A 68 -10.66 2.45 6.42
N ASP A 69 -11.40 3.00 5.47
CA ASP A 69 -11.54 4.44 5.31
C ASP A 69 -12.31 5.10 6.45
N ALA A 70 -13.32 4.40 7.00
CA ALA A 70 -14.09 4.87 8.13
C ALA A 70 -13.31 4.82 9.45
N THR A 71 -12.40 3.85 9.63
CA THR A 71 -11.79 3.55 10.93
C THR A 71 -10.32 3.94 11.05
N THR A 72 -9.63 4.22 9.94
CA THR A 72 -8.18 4.48 9.95
C THR A 72 -7.83 5.86 9.40
N GLN A 73 -6.70 6.40 9.86
CA GLN A 73 -6.15 7.69 9.39
C GLN A 73 -4.75 7.54 8.77
N VAL A 74 -4.18 6.35 8.85
CA VAL A 74 -2.82 6.02 8.43
C VAL A 74 -2.84 4.64 7.82
N THR A 75 -2.22 4.50 6.64
CA THR A 75 -2.07 3.23 5.94
C THR A 75 -0.63 2.78 5.97
N LEU A 76 -0.39 1.52 6.31
CA LEU A 76 0.91 0.87 6.24
C LEU A 76 0.91 -0.05 5.02
N HIS A 77 1.71 0.26 4.02
CA HIS A 77 1.85 -0.53 2.80
C HIS A 77 3.11 -1.38 2.88
N LEU A 78 2.95 -2.70 2.78
CA LEU A 78 4.05 -3.66 2.76
C LEU A 78 4.30 -4.11 1.33
N ASP A 79 5.44 -3.71 0.76
CA ASP A 79 5.85 -4.10 -0.59
C ASP A 79 7.36 -4.38 -0.64
N GLY A 80 7.77 -5.43 -1.34
CA GLY A 80 9.18 -5.79 -1.49
C GLY A 80 9.94 -5.96 -0.15
N GLN A 81 9.29 -6.53 0.87
CA GLN A 81 9.81 -6.65 2.24
C GLN A 81 10.11 -5.30 2.93
N LYS A 82 9.49 -4.21 2.46
CA LYS A 82 9.60 -2.87 3.04
C LYS A 82 8.23 -2.38 3.47
N LEU A 83 8.18 -1.81 4.67
CA LEU A 83 6.98 -1.17 5.20
C LEU A 83 7.06 0.34 4.96
N GLN A 84 6.08 0.88 4.28
CA GLN A 84 5.94 2.32 4.01
C GLN A 84 4.71 2.86 4.70
N ARG A 85 4.86 4.01 5.37
CA ARG A 85 3.77 4.66 6.09
C ARG A 85 3.20 5.82 5.26
N TYR A 86 1.90 5.79 5.04
CA TYR A 86 1.13 6.83 4.39
C TYR A 86 0.24 7.51 5.44
N GLY A 87 0.36 8.83 5.57
CA GLY A 87 -0.42 9.65 6.51
C GLY A 87 -1.84 9.91 6.05
N SER A 88 -2.51 8.89 5.52
CA SER A 88 -3.87 8.94 5.00
C SER A 88 -4.57 7.62 5.26
N ASN A 89 -5.91 7.65 5.21
CA ASN A 89 -6.72 6.45 5.10
C ASN A 89 -6.46 5.69 3.79
N TYR A 90 -7.18 4.60 3.57
CA TYR A 90 -6.94 3.67 2.47
C TYR A 90 -7.13 4.32 1.10
N SER A 91 -8.24 5.04 0.88
CA SER A 91 -8.48 5.79 -0.36
C SER A 91 -7.40 6.83 -0.65
N GLY A 92 -6.97 7.57 0.38
CA GLY A 92 -5.86 8.52 0.24
C GLY A 92 -4.55 7.83 -0.11
N PHE A 93 -4.31 6.64 0.44
CA PHE A 93 -3.14 5.83 0.11
C PHE A 93 -3.18 5.37 -1.35
N GLU A 94 -4.31 4.86 -1.86
CA GLU A 94 -4.45 4.44 -3.25
C GLU A 94 -4.14 5.60 -4.22
N LEU A 95 -4.63 6.80 -3.91
CA LEU A 95 -4.35 8.00 -4.69
C LEU A 95 -2.85 8.34 -4.70
N LEU A 96 -2.20 8.34 -3.53
CA LEU A 96 -0.77 8.64 -3.41
C LEU A 96 0.10 7.59 -4.12
N GLN A 97 -0.25 6.31 -4.01
CA GLN A 97 0.42 5.23 -4.73
C GLN A 97 0.30 5.40 -6.25
N ALA A 98 -0.91 5.66 -6.75
CA ALA A 98 -1.13 5.87 -8.18
C ALA A 98 -0.29 7.05 -8.72
N GLN A 99 -0.22 8.16 -7.97
CA GLN A 99 0.61 9.31 -8.35
C GLN A 99 2.11 8.95 -8.35
N ALA A 100 2.59 8.24 -7.34
CA ALA A 100 3.99 7.79 -7.27
C ALA A 100 4.36 6.88 -8.46
N GLN A 101 3.48 5.92 -8.78
CA GLN A 101 3.65 5.02 -9.92
C GLN A 101 3.66 5.80 -11.26
N GLN A 102 2.78 6.78 -11.44
CA GLN A 102 2.76 7.62 -12.64
C GLN A 102 4.05 8.42 -12.80
N LEU A 103 4.54 9.05 -11.73
CA LEU A 103 5.80 9.80 -11.74
C LEU A 103 6.99 8.88 -12.08
N GLN A 104 7.02 7.68 -11.50
CA GLN A 104 8.05 6.68 -11.78
C GLN A 104 7.99 6.21 -13.24
N ALA A 105 6.80 5.93 -13.78
CA ALA A 105 6.62 5.52 -15.17
C ALA A 105 7.09 6.61 -16.15
N GLN A 106 6.78 7.87 -15.88
CA GLN A 106 7.25 9.00 -16.69
C GLN A 106 8.78 9.16 -16.62
N ALA A 107 9.36 9.06 -15.43
CA ALA A 107 10.81 9.13 -15.25
C ALA A 107 11.53 7.99 -15.99
N TYR A 108 10.97 6.78 -15.90
CA TYR A 108 11.45 5.61 -16.62
C TYR A 108 11.39 5.81 -18.13
N SER A 109 10.25 6.24 -18.67
CA SER A 109 10.07 6.50 -20.11
C SER A 109 11.07 7.55 -20.63
N LYS A 110 11.19 8.70 -19.95
CA LYS A 110 12.17 9.75 -20.30
C LYS A 110 13.62 9.22 -20.27
N GLN A 111 13.94 8.35 -19.31
CA GLN A 111 15.25 7.74 -19.23
C GLN A 111 15.49 6.77 -20.41
N GLN A 112 14.50 5.95 -20.77
CA GLN A 112 14.61 5.03 -21.91
C GLN A 112 14.80 5.79 -23.23
N ASP A 113 14.04 6.86 -23.46
CA ASP A 113 14.21 7.73 -24.64
C ASP A 113 15.62 8.33 -24.69
N ARG A 114 16.13 8.77 -23.53
CA ARG A 114 17.47 9.33 -23.43
C ARG A 114 18.54 8.28 -23.72
N ILE A 115 18.38 7.07 -23.19
CA ILE A 115 19.28 5.93 -23.44
C ILE A 115 19.28 5.60 -24.93
N ALA A 116 18.09 5.46 -25.54
CA ALA A 116 17.93 5.16 -26.95
C ALA A 116 18.58 6.23 -27.84
N HIS A 117 18.43 7.52 -27.50
CA HIS A 117 19.05 8.61 -28.23
C HIS A 117 20.59 8.58 -28.14
N LEU A 118 21.14 8.35 -26.94
CA LEU A 118 22.59 8.24 -26.75
C LEU A 118 23.15 7.02 -27.48
N GLN A 119 22.44 5.88 -27.42
CA GLN A 119 22.82 4.65 -28.12
C GLN A 119 22.87 4.86 -29.63
N LYS A 120 21.82 5.45 -30.23
CA LYS A 120 21.80 5.79 -31.67
C LYS A 120 22.98 6.70 -32.07
N PHE A 121 23.37 7.65 -31.23
CA PHE A 121 24.53 8.49 -31.51
C PHE A 121 25.84 7.72 -31.44
N ILE A 122 26.01 6.88 -30.41
CA ILE A 122 27.19 6.03 -30.26
C ILE A 122 27.31 5.16 -31.51
N ASP A 123 26.25 4.44 -31.88
CA ASP A 123 26.25 3.53 -33.03
C ASP A 123 26.60 4.26 -34.34
N ARG A 124 26.04 5.47 -34.56
CA ARG A 124 26.29 6.26 -35.76
C ARG A 124 27.70 6.83 -35.87
N PHE A 125 28.35 7.14 -34.75
CA PHE A 125 29.63 7.87 -34.74
C PHE A 125 30.81 7.10 -34.16
N LYS A 126 30.62 5.86 -33.70
CA LYS A 126 31.69 4.99 -33.16
C LYS A 126 32.82 4.72 -34.17
N ALA A 127 32.49 4.63 -35.46
CA ALA A 127 33.46 4.35 -36.53
C ALA A 127 34.09 5.61 -37.16
N LYS A 128 33.63 6.83 -36.82
CA LYS A 128 34.18 8.08 -37.38
C LYS A 128 35.24 8.67 -36.45
N ALA A 129 36.50 8.66 -36.89
CA ALA A 129 37.64 9.20 -36.13
C ALA A 129 37.43 10.64 -35.64
N SER A 130 36.76 11.50 -36.42
CA SER A 130 36.48 12.89 -36.06
C SER A 130 35.49 13.06 -34.89
N LYS A 131 34.66 12.05 -34.59
CA LYS A 131 33.65 12.07 -33.52
C LYS A 131 33.86 11.00 -32.45
N ALA A 132 34.95 10.22 -32.54
CA ALA A 132 35.27 9.12 -31.62
C ALA A 132 35.32 9.57 -30.14
N LYS A 133 35.98 10.70 -29.83
CA LYS A 133 36.03 11.26 -28.46
C LYS A 133 34.64 11.60 -27.90
N GLN A 134 33.74 12.13 -28.74
CA GLN A 134 32.36 12.46 -28.33
C GLN A 134 31.52 11.20 -28.12
N ALA A 135 31.67 10.17 -28.97
CA ALA A 135 31.00 8.89 -28.80
C ALA A 135 31.46 8.19 -27.51
N GLN A 136 32.77 8.15 -27.24
CA GLN A 136 33.33 7.53 -26.04
C GLN A 136 32.90 8.23 -24.74
N SER A 137 32.78 9.56 -24.76
CA SER A 137 32.23 10.32 -23.61
C SER A 137 30.78 9.92 -23.29
N ARG A 138 29.94 9.72 -24.31
CA ARG A 138 28.54 9.30 -24.14
C ARG A 138 28.39 7.84 -23.69
N VAL A 139 29.29 6.95 -24.09
CA VAL A 139 29.38 5.57 -23.55
C VAL A 139 29.61 5.63 -22.04
N LYS A 140 30.62 6.38 -21.59
CA LYS A 140 30.90 6.55 -20.16
C LYS A 140 29.73 7.19 -19.40
N ALA A 141 28.99 8.10 -20.04
CA ALA A 141 27.80 8.70 -19.46
C ALA A 141 26.66 7.70 -19.28
N LEU A 142 26.46 6.76 -20.21
CA LEU A 142 25.48 5.68 -20.08
C LEU A 142 25.86 4.69 -18.99
N GLU A 143 27.14 4.30 -18.90
CA GLU A 143 27.64 3.38 -17.87
C GLU A 143 27.46 3.92 -16.45
N ARG A 144 27.57 5.24 -16.28
CA ARG A 144 27.40 5.92 -14.98
C ARG A 144 25.94 6.23 -14.64
N MET A 145 25.00 6.02 -15.56
CA MET A 145 23.61 6.39 -15.35
C MET A 145 22.92 5.36 -14.43
N GLN A 146 22.43 5.82 -13.27
CA GLN A 146 21.58 5.00 -12.40
C GLN A 146 20.24 4.74 -13.10
N ARG A 147 19.89 3.46 -13.26
CA ARG A 147 18.64 3.06 -13.91
C ARG A 147 17.46 3.21 -12.94
N VAL A 148 16.41 3.87 -13.42
CA VAL A 148 15.11 3.91 -12.76
C VAL A 148 14.49 2.52 -12.93
N ALA A 149 13.99 1.94 -11.84
CA ALA A 149 13.28 0.66 -11.90
C ALA A 149 11.95 0.83 -12.66
N ALA A 150 11.57 -0.18 -13.43
CA ALA A 150 10.23 -0.24 -13.98
C ALA A 150 9.20 -0.31 -12.84
N VAL A 151 8.03 0.28 -13.04
CA VAL A 151 6.90 0.10 -12.12
C VAL A 151 6.54 -1.39 -12.17
N GLN A 152 6.64 -2.08 -11.03
CA GLN A 152 6.17 -3.45 -10.89
C GLN A 152 4.67 -3.38 -10.56
N ASN A 153 3.86 -4.10 -11.34
CA ASN A 153 2.42 -4.26 -11.10
C ASN A 153 2.19 -5.35 -10.04
#